data_AF-A0A7V9BMG0-F1
#
_entry.id   AF-A0A7V9BMG0-F1
#
_cell.length_a   1.000
_cell.length_b   1.000
_cell.length_c   1.000
_cell.angle_alpha   90.00
_cell.angle_beta   90.00
_cell.angle_gamma   90.00
#
_symmetry.space_group_name_H-M   'P 1'
#
loop_
_entity.id
_entity.type
_entity.pdbx_description
1 polymer ?
#
loop_
_entity_poly.entity_id
_entity_poly.type
_entity_poly.pdbx_seq_one_letter_code
_entity_poly.pdbx_strand_id
1 'polypeptide(L)' 'MSEQPADIEAARAQVAAWQARMEEIRAAAQVEVLEAWTTPWKNDETVKVKVNARLASNKEFREIMVKTREAKAEWGLSS' A
#
# COMPACT_ATOMS: atom_id res chain seq x y z
N MET A 1 33.34 2.19 -9.09
CA MET A 1 32.15 1.52 -9.64
C MET A 1 31.13 2.62 -9.86
N SER A 2 30.98 3.04 -11.12
CA SER A 2 30.01 4.07 -11.53
C SER A 2 28.81 3.35 -12.13
N GLU A 3 28.07 2.66 -11.28
CA GLU A 3 26.77 2.06 -11.55
C GLU A 3 25.78 2.78 -10.62
N GLN A 4 24.69 3.41 -11.04
CA GLN A 4 24.16 3.73 -12.37
C GLN A 4 22.86 4.53 -12.11
N PRO A 5 22.60 5.66 -12.79
CA PRO A 5 21.30 6.33 -12.71
C PRO A 5 20.13 5.43 -13.19
N ALA A 6 20.42 4.41 -14.01
CA ALA A 6 19.45 3.44 -14.49
C ALA A 6 18.89 2.51 -13.38
N ASP A 7 19.72 2.08 -12.42
CA ASP A 7 19.29 1.23 -11.30
C ASP A 7 18.38 1.99 -10.33
N ILE A 8 18.64 3.29 -10.14
CA ILE A 8 17.79 4.16 -9.30
C ILE A 8 16.42 4.38 -9.97
N GLU A 9 16.38 4.60 -11.29
CA GLU A 9 15.13 4.73 -12.04
C GLU A 9 14.31 3.43 -12.02
N ALA A 10 14.97 2.27 -12.15
CA ALA A 10 14.32 0.96 -12.01
C ALA A 10 13.75 0.76 -10.60
N ALA A 11 14.51 1.12 -9.55
CA ALA A 11 14.05 1.06 -8.16
C ALA A 11 12.85 1.98 -7.92
N ARG A 12 12.84 3.19 -8.48
CA ARG A 12 11.69 4.12 -8.42
C ARG A 12 10.46 3.55 -9.11
N ALA A 13 10.61 3.01 -10.31
CA ALA A 13 9.52 2.38 -11.04
C ALA A 13 8.93 1.19 -10.25
N GLN A 14 9.79 0.39 -9.63
CA GLN A 14 9.37 -0.74 -8.80
C GLN A 14 8.61 -0.29 -7.55
N VAL A 15 9.10 0.75 -6.86
CA VAL A 15 8.41 1.38 -5.72
C VAL A 15 7.05 1.93 -6.14
N ALA A 16 6.97 2.60 -7.29
CA ALA A 16 5.70 3.11 -7.82
C ALA A 16 4.70 1.99 -8.13
N ALA A 17 5.16 0.88 -8.71
CA ALA A 17 4.33 -0.29 -8.98
C ALA A 17 3.79 -0.92 -7.68
N TRP A 18 4.62 -1.04 -6.64
CA TRP A 18 4.19 -1.50 -5.32
C TRP A 18 3.20 -0.55 -4.64
N GLN A 19 3.40 0.76 -4.77
CA GLN A 19 2.45 1.75 -4.27
C GLN A 19 1.11 1.67 -4.99
N ALA A 20 1.11 1.53 -6.32
CA ALA A 20 -0.11 1.31 -7.08
C ALA A 20 -0.84 0.06 -6.60
N ARG A 21 -0.11 -1.04 -6.39
CA ARG A 21 -0.69 -2.29 -5.88
C ARG A 21 -1.29 -2.15 -4.48
N MET A 22 -0.64 -1.40 -3.58
CA MET A 22 -1.19 -1.10 -2.25
C MET A 22 -2.49 -0.30 -2.33
N GLU A 23 -2.59 0.65 -3.25
CA GLU A 23 -3.81 1.44 -3.47
C GLU A 23 -4.95 0.57 -4.05
N GLU A 24 -4.64 -0.36 -4.96
CA GLU A 24 -5.64 -1.34 -5.44
C GLU A 24 -6.19 -2.18 -4.28
N ILE A 25 -5.33 -2.69 -3.41
CA ILE A 25 -5.74 -3.49 -2.25
C ILE A 25 -6.57 -2.65 -1.27
N ARG A 26 -6.22 -1.37 -1.07
CA ARG A 26 -7.00 -0.42 -0.27
C ARG A 26 -8.38 -0.18 -0.86
N ALA A 27 -8.48 0.03 -2.16
CA ALA A 27 -9.75 0.21 -2.85
C ALA A 27 -10.64 -1.03 -2.73
N ALA A 28 -10.07 -2.22 -2.94
CA ALA A 28 -10.78 -3.49 -2.75
C ALA A 28 -11.28 -3.65 -1.31
N ALA A 29 -10.43 -3.40 -0.31
CA ALA A 29 -10.81 -3.47 1.10
C ALA A 29 -11.91 -2.45 1.46
N GLN A 30 -11.89 -1.27 0.85
CA GLN A 30 -12.96 -0.29 1.01
C GLN A 30 -14.28 -0.80 0.46
N VAL A 31 -14.29 -1.35 -0.76
CA VAL A 31 -15.49 -1.96 -1.35
C VAL A 31 -16.04 -3.06 -0.44
N GLU A 32 -15.20 -4.01 -0.02
CA GLU A 32 -15.60 -5.10 0.88
C GLU A 32 -16.20 -4.59 2.20
N VAL A 33 -15.59 -3.56 2.81
CA VAL A 33 -16.07 -2.95 4.05
C VAL A 33 -17.44 -2.31 3.84
N LEU A 34 -17.66 -1.66 2.70
CA LEU A 34 -18.92 -1.00 2.38
C LEU A 34 -20.02 -2.00 2.02
N GLU A 35 -19.70 -3.07 1.30
CA GLU A 35 -20.64 -4.13 0.95
C GLU A 35 -21.07 -4.93 2.18
N ALA A 36 -20.14 -5.23 3.09
CA ALA A 36 -20.45 -5.92 4.34
C ALA A 36 -21.11 -5.01 5.40
N TRP A 37 -21.32 -3.72 5.10
CA TRP A 37 -21.81 -2.75 6.06
C TRP A 37 -23.33 -2.81 6.21
N THR A 38 -23.81 -3.29 7.37
CA THR A 38 -25.25 -3.46 7.63
C THR A 38 -25.84 -2.39 8.54
N THR A 39 -25.02 -1.55 9.18
CA THR A 39 -25.51 -0.56 10.14
C THR A 39 -25.85 0.77 9.47
N PRO A 40 -26.89 1.49 9.92
CA PRO A 40 -27.25 2.80 9.35
C PRO A 40 -26.25 3.91 9.72
N TRP A 41 -25.43 3.69 10.75
CA TRP A 41 -24.44 4.63 11.23
C TRP A 41 -23.12 4.41 10.50
N LYS A 42 -22.91 5.14 9.41
CA LYS A 42 -21.70 5.10 8.59
C LYS A 42 -21.10 6.50 8.53
N ASN A 43 -19.92 6.68 9.11
CA ASN A 43 -19.11 7.88 8.95
C ASN A 43 -17.75 7.52 8.35
N ASP A 44 -17.09 8.50 7.74
CA ASP A 44 -15.80 8.31 7.07
C ASP A 44 -14.73 7.73 8.00
N GLU A 45 -14.71 8.16 9.26
CA GLU A 45 -13.72 7.69 10.24
C GLU A 45 -13.87 6.20 10.53
N THR A 46 -15.10 5.72 10.73
CA THR A 46 -15.32 4.29 11.03
C THR A 46 -15.06 3.43 9.81
N VAL A 47 -15.38 3.92 8.60
CA VAL A 47 -15.02 3.22 7.35
C VAL A 47 -13.49 3.10 7.26
N LYS A 48 -12.74 4.19 7.48
CA LYS A 48 -11.28 4.17 7.49
C LYS A 48 -10.71 3.20 8.51
N VAL A 49 -11.25 3.16 9.73
CA VAL A 49 -10.83 2.21 10.77
C VAL A 49 -11.03 0.76 10.32
N LYS A 50 -12.20 0.42 9.75
CA LYS A 50 -12.46 -0.94 9.27
C LYS A 50 -11.60 -1.32 8.07
N VAL A 51 -11.38 -0.40 7.13
CA VAL A 51 -10.46 -0.60 6.00
C VAL A 51 -9.05 -0.86 6.52
N ASN A 52 -8.56 -0.05 7.46
CA ASN A 52 -7.25 -0.27 8.07
C ASN A 52 -7.14 -1.61 8.78
N ALA A 53 -8.19 -2.06 9.48
CA ALA A 53 -8.21 -3.38 10.12
C ALA A 53 -8.15 -4.53 9.09
N ARG A 54 -8.82 -4.38 7.93
CA ARG A 54 -8.72 -5.33 6.80
C ARG A 54 -7.32 -5.36 6.21
N LEU A 55 -6.74 -4.18 5.95
CA LEU A 55 -5.39 -4.05 5.41
C LEU A 55 -4.32 -4.62 6.36
N ALA A 56 -4.46 -4.40 7.66
CA ALA A 56 -3.57 -4.98 8.67
C ALA A 56 -3.60 -6.52 8.68
N SER A 57 -4.73 -7.12 8.29
CA SER A 57 -4.88 -8.58 8.17
C SER A 57 -4.44 -9.11 6.80
N ASN A 58 -4.43 -8.26 5.77
CA ASN A 58 -4.05 -8.63 4.41
C ASN A 58 -2.54 -8.95 4.34
N LYS A 59 -2.19 -10.18 3.96
CA LYS A 59 -0.80 -10.65 3.89
C LYS A 59 -0.02 -9.94 2.77
N GLU A 60 -0.61 -9.84 1.58
CA GLU A 60 0.00 -9.18 0.42
C GLU A 60 0.29 -7.71 0.71
N PHE A 61 -0.67 -6.98 1.29
CA PHE A 61 -0.48 -5.58 1.66
C PHE A 61 0.70 -5.39 2.61
N ARG A 62 0.82 -6.25 3.63
CA ARG A 62 1.94 -6.21 4.58
C ARG A 62 3.28 -6.51 3.91
N GLU A 63 3.33 -7.52 3.05
CA GLU A 63 4.54 -7.88 2.31
C GLU A 63 5.00 -6.74 1.40
N ILE A 64 4.06 -6.09 0.70
CA ILE A 64 4.37 -4.97 -0.19
C ILE A 64 4.82 -3.74 0.60
N MET A 65 4.20 -3.45 1.75
CA MET A 65 4.66 -2.37 2.64
C MET A 65 6.11 -2.58 3.08
N VAL A 66 6.47 -3.80 3.49
CA VAL A 66 7.85 -4.13 3.90
C VAL A 66 8.81 -3.96 2.74
N LYS A 67 8.52 -4.57 1.58
CA LYS A 67 9.35 -4.44 0.36
C LYS A 67 9.54 -2.99 -0.07
N THR A 68 8.47 -2.19 -0.01
CA THR A 68 8.52 -0.77 -0.36
C THR A 68 9.42 0.00 0.61
N ARG A 69 9.33 -0.29 1.91
CA ARG A 69 10.18 0.34 2.93
C ARG A 69 11.65 -0.05 2.75
N GLU A 70 11.92 -1.33 2.51
CA GLU A 70 13.28 -1.85 2.32
C GLU A 70 13.93 -1.24 1.08
N ALA A 71 13.23 -1.24 -0.06
CA ALA A 71 13.75 -0.62 -1.28
C ALA A 71 13.95 0.90 -1.12
N LYS A 72 13.05 1.60 -0.42
CA LYS A 72 13.27 3.02 -0.14
C LYS A 72 14.52 3.27 0.70
N ALA A 73 14.77 2.42 1.70
CA ALA A 73 15.94 2.53 2.57
C ALA A 73 17.24 2.16 1.83
N GLU A 74 17.22 1.10 1.03
CA GLU A 74 18.36 0.62 0.24
C GLU A 74 18.82 1.65 -0.80
N TRP A 75 17.86 2.26 -1.50
CA TRP A 75 18.13 3.16 -2.62
C TRP A 75 18.13 4.65 -2.24
N GLY A 76 17.99 4.97 -0.95
CA GLY A 76 17.89 6.35 -0.47
C GLY A 76 16.71 7.12 -1.08
N LEU A 77 15.67 6.40 -1.50
CA LEU A 77 14.46 6.98 -2.08
C LEU A 77 13.58 7.50 -0.94
N SER A 78 13.92 8.69 -0.44
CA SER A 78 13.07 9.41 0.50
C SER A 78 11.71 9.69 -0.13
N SER A 79 10.64 9.50 0.66
CA SER A 79 9.29 9.98 0.33
C SER A 79 9.27 11.50 0.21
#